data_AF-A0A9X1HCT5-F1
#
_entry.id   AF-A0A9X1HCT5-F1
#
_cell.length_a   1.000
_cell.length_b   1.000
_cell.length_c   1.000
_cell.angle_alpha   90.00
_cell.angle_beta   90.00
_cell.angle_gamma   90.00
#
_symmetry.space_group_name_H-M   'P 1'
#
loop_
_entity.id
_entity.type
_entity.pdbx_description
1 polymer ?
#
loop_
_entity_poly.entity_id
_entity_poly.type
_entity_poly.pdbx_seq_one_letter_code
_entity_poly.pdbx_strand_id
1 'polypeptide(L)'
;MKTIEYFKLQSKNLHKDFKTQKPYYDSSLGGNFFEYTPKFFDVDALVTDFEIDENHFTLMNAQHIIAKLVGFEKWTEILKASPAALELARLLFDNMHKIRNEEWGYYIRDVENDNDITLDDEDKLDIFKTVFAEVDGHQSDGYDYRLAKSNKTSINNQKIKTMENKSKIQITSLPLTGKDHAEFINVANEVFENALQRIEHEHPESVRKLWNPDQYLEEVLKPDMLPIDRDYALSLIEAFVVHKVIDLATLADDEVLEA
;
A
#
# COMPACT_ATOMS: atom_id res chain seq x y z
N MET A 1 7.66 3.42 -31.31
CA MET A 1 7.96 4.71 -30.65
C MET A 1 6.75 5.40 -30.01
N LYS A 2 5.60 5.56 -30.70
CA LYS A 2 4.41 6.21 -30.12
C LYS A 2 3.91 5.53 -28.82
N THR A 3 4.05 4.21 -28.73
CA THR A 3 3.59 3.40 -27.59
C THR A 3 4.45 3.60 -26.33
N ILE A 4 5.76 3.76 -26.45
CA ILE A 4 6.63 4.06 -25.30
C ILE A 4 6.30 5.44 -24.72
N GLU A 5 6.08 6.43 -25.59
CA GLU A 5 5.67 7.77 -25.14
C GLU A 5 4.28 7.76 -24.47
N TYR A 6 3.39 6.87 -24.91
CA TYR A 6 2.12 6.61 -24.24
C TYR A 6 2.33 6.13 -22.79
N PHE A 7 3.15 5.09 -22.56
CA PHE A 7 3.40 4.61 -21.20
C PHE A 7 4.15 5.61 -20.32
N LYS A 8 5.07 6.41 -20.91
CA LYS A 8 5.70 7.53 -20.20
C LYS A 8 4.67 8.57 -19.76
N LEU A 9 3.67 8.85 -20.60
CA LEU A 9 2.57 9.75 -20.24
C LEU A 9 1.74 9.17 -19.10
N GLN A 10 1.40 7.88 -19.14
CA GLN A 10 0.66 7.23 -18.05
C GLN A 10 1.43 7.24 -16.74
N SER A 11 2.74 6.96 -16.79
CA SER A 11 3.62 7.04 -15.60
C SER A 11 3.63 8.45 -15.00
N LYS A 12 3.67 9.48 -15.86
CA LYS A 12 3.60 10.88 -15.41
C LYS A 12 2.23 11.25 -14.84
N ASN A 13 1.15 10.68 -15.36
CA ASN A 13 -0.20 10.90 -14.87
C ASN A 13 -0.37 10.26 -13.48
N LEU A 14 0.05 9.01 -13.31
CA LEU A 14 0.04 8.32 -12.02
C LEU A 14 0.85 9.10 -10.96
N HIS A 15 2.08 9.48 -11.31
CA HIS A 15 2.91 10.29 -10.41
C HIS A 15 2.30 11.66 -10.08
N LYS A 16 1.51 12.26 -10.98
CA LYS A 16 0.76 13.49 -10.65
C LYS A 16 -0.36 13.23 -9.66
N ASP A 17 -1.06 12.11 -9.78
CA ASP A 17 -2.13 11.75 -8.85
C ASP A 17 -1.57 11.48 -7.45
N PHE A 18 -0.44 10.77 -7.34
CA PHE A 18 0.27 10.60 -6.08
C PHE A 18 0.72 11.94 -5.45
N LYS A 19 1.02 12.96 -6.25
CA LYS A 19 1.35 14.31 -5.71
C LYS A 19 0.16 15.05 -5.11
N THR A 20 -1.06 14.54 -5.27
CA THR A 20 -2.24 15.10 -4.60
C THR A 20 -2.40 14.62 -3.16
N GLN A 21 -1.51 13.74 -2.71
CA GLN A 21 -1.41 13.21 -1.35
C GLN A 21 -1.59 14.31 -0.30
N LYS A 22 -2.50 14.07 0.63
CA LYS A 22 -2.62 14.83 1.87
C LYS A 22 -2.67 13.86 3.05
N PRO A 23 -1.82 14.05 4.06
CA PRO A 23 -1.90 13.26 5.26
C PRO A 23 -3.19 13.60 6.01
N TYR A 24 -3.86 12.58 6.53
CA TYR A 24 -4.92 12.73 7.50
C TYR A 24 -4.78 11.64 8.58
N TYR A 25 -5.39 11.88 9.72
CA TYR A 25 -5.45 10.89 10.80
C TYR A 25 -6.84 10.27 10.81
N ASP A 26 -6.91 8.94 10.71
CA ASP A 26 -8.17 8.20 10.87
C ASP A 26 -8.25 7.65 12.28
N SER A 27 -9.09 8.27 13.11
CA SER A 27 -9.31 7.83 14.49
C SER A 27 -9.98 6.45 14.62
N SER A 28 -10.66 5.97 13.57
CA SER A 28 -11.29 4.65 13.57
C SER A 28 -10.32 3.52 13.21
N LEU A 29 -9.28 3.85 12.42
CA LEU A 29 -8.21 2.92 12.05
C LEU A 29 -6.92 3.14 12.86
N GLY A 30 -6.90 4.15 13.75
CA GLY A 30 -5.79 4.39 14.69
C GLY A 30 -4.49 4.84 14.04
N GLY A 31 -4.52 5.40 12.83
CA GLY A 31 -3.32 5.62 12.02
C GLY A 31 -3.32 6.91 11.22
N ASN A 32 -2.12 7.33 10.80
CA ASN A 32 -1.96 8.34 9.76
C ASN A 32 -2.06 7.66 8.39
N PHE A 33 -2.96 8.17 7.58
CA PHE A 33 -3.21 7.70 6.24
C PHE A 33 -3.06 8.85 5.26
N PHE A 34 -3.05 8.52 3.97
CA PHE A 34 -3.08 9.49 2.92
C PHE A 34 -4.43 9.50 2.24
N GLU A 35 -4.95 10.70 2.01
CA GLU A 35 -6.05 10.91 1.09
C GLU A 35 -5.49 11.48 -0.22
N TYR A 36 -6.12 11.10 -1.32
CA TYR A 36 -5.75 11.56 -2.66
C TYR A 36 -6.93 12.26 -3.33
N THR A 37 -6.64 13.21 -4.22
CA THR A 37 -7.64 13.76 -5.16
C THR A 37 -7.21 13.44 -6.59
N PRO A 38 -7.16 12.15 -6.96
CA PRO A 38 -6.59 11.73 -8.22
C PRO A 38 -7.50 12.07 -9.40
N LYS A 39 -6.92 12.18 -10.59
CA LYS A 39 -7.62 12.48 -11.83
C LYS A 39 -7.59 11.35 -12.85
N PHE A 40 -6.58 10.50 -12.81
CA PHE A 40 -6.31 9.50 -13.82
C PHE A 40 -6.40 8.07 -13.28
N PHE A 41 -5.99 7.83 -12.03
CA PHE A 41 -5.94 6.51 -11.42
C PHE A 41 -6.59 6.45 -10.04
N ASP A 42 -7.16 5.30 -9.71
CA ASP A 42 -7.53 4.99 -8.33
C ASP A 42 -6.24 4.68 -7.55
N VAL A 43 -5.77 5.68 -6.79
CA VAL A 43 -4.49 5.60 -6.09
C VAL A 43 -4.59 4.68 -4.88
N ASP A 44 -5.70 4.69 -4.14
CA ASP A 44 -5.88 3.88 -2.94
C ASP A 44 -5.86 2.38 -3.28
N ALA A 45 -6.52 2.00 -4.38
CA ALA A 45 -6.48 0.63 -4.89
C ALA A 45 -5.05 0.22 -5.31
N LEU A 46 -4.32 1.11 -6.00
CA LEU A 46 -2.95 0.84 -6.41
C LEU A 46 -1.98 0.71 -5.23
N VAL A 47 -2.14 1.54 -4.19
CA VAL A 47 -1.31 1.47 -2.98
C VAL A 47 -1.47 0.11 -2.30
N THR A 48 -2.72 -0.33 -2.16
CA THR A 48 -3.06 -1.60 -1.52
C THR A 48 -2.52 -2.79 -2.32
N ASP A 49 -2.82 -2.84 -3.62
CA ASP A 49 -2.52 -4.03 -4.44
C ASP A 49 -1.02 -4.17 -4.79
N PHE A 50 -0.27 -3.07 -4.77
CA PHE A 50 1.16 -3.06 -5.10
C PHE A 50 2.07 -2.77 -3.91
N GLU A 51 1.52 -2.72 -2.69
CA GLU A 51 2.26 -2.47 -1.44
C GLU A 51 3.18 -1.23 -1.56
N ILE A 52 2.61 -0.12 -2.04
CA ILE A 52 3.39 1.06 -2.39
C ILE A 52 3.81 1.81 -1.12
N ASP A 53 5.11 2.10 -0.98
CA ASP A 53 5.58 3.08 -0.01
C ASP A 53 5.19 4.50 -0.45
N GLU A 54 4.07 4.95 0.11
CA GLU A 54 3.45 6.25 -0.16
C GLU A 54 4.34 7.44 0.25
N ASN A 55 5.29 7.27 1.17
CA ASN A 55 6.17 8.35 1.63
C ASN A 55 7.34 8.61 0.66
N HIS A 56 7.73 7.60 -0.11
CA HIS A 56 8.89 7.65 -1.00
C HIS A 56 8.54 7.40 -2.47
N PHE A 57 7.30 7.71 -2.87
CA PHE A 57 6.84 7.46 -4.24
C PHE A 57 7.48 8.41 -5.27
N THR A 58 8.28 7.85 -6.18
CA THR A 58 8.94 8.60 -7.26
C THR A 58 8.34 8.32 -8.63
N LEU A 59 8.75 9.11 -9.64
CA LEU A 59 8.41 8.82 -11.05
C LEU A 59 8.91 7.45 -11.52
N MET A 60 10.03 6.96 -10.98
CA MET A 60 10.55 5.63 -11.32
C MET A 60 9.62 4.55 -10.76
N ASN A 61 9.13 4.71 -9.53
CA ASN A 61 8.11 3.81 -8.96
C ASN A 61 6.86 3.78 -9.86
N ALA A 62 6.36 4.94 -10.27
CA ALA A 62 5.22 5.02 -11.19
C ALA A 62 5.48 4.30 -12.51
N GLN A 63 6.68 4.39 -13.08
CA GLN A 63 7.05 3.65 -14.29
C GLN A 63 7.03 2.12 -14.08
N HIS A 64 7.48 1.65 -12.92
CA HIS A 64 7.43 0.23 -12.58
C HIS A 64 6.00 -0.28 -12.38
N ILE A 65 5.14 0.51 -11.72
CA ILE A 65 3.72 0.17 -11.58
C ILE A 65 3.04 0.08 -12.94
N ILE A 66 3.25 1.06 -13.82
CA ILE A 66 2.73 0.99 -15.19
C ILE A 66 3.26 -0.23 -15.94
N ALA A 67 4.51 -0.63 -15.72
CA ALA A 67 5.05 -1.84 -16.33
C ALA A 67 4.31 -3.10 -15.89
N LYS A 68 4.09 -3.26 -14.58
CA LYS A 68 3.33 -4.39 -14.04
C LYS A 68 1.92 -4.44 -14.60
N LEU A 69 1.21 -3.31 -14.58
CA LEU A 69 -0.16 -3.20 -15.11
C LEU A 69 -0.31 -3.62 -16.58
N VAL A 70 0.77 -3.56 -17.36
CA VAL A 70 0.75 -3.90 -18.79
C VAL A 70 1.48 -5.19 -19.13
N GLY A 71 1.73 -6.03 -18.13
CA GLY A 71 2.28 -7.39 -18.29
C GLY A 71 3.80 -7.48 -18.35
N PHE A 72 4.53 -6.49 -17.80
CA PHE A 72 5.99 -6.54 -17.68
C PHE A 72 6.44 -6.40 -16.22
N GLU A 73 7.53 -7.07 -15.84
CA GLU A 73 8.04 -7.01 -14.46
C GLU A 73 8.65 -5.65 -14.12
N LYS A 74 9.28 -5.02 -15.12
CA LYS A 74 10.01 -3.76 -14.93
C LYS A 74 10.02 -2.89 -16.17
N TRP A 75 10.08 -1.58 -15.94
CA TRP A 75 10.11 -0.56 -17.00
C TRP A 75 11.19 -0.80 -18.08
N THR A 76 12.35 -1.33 -17.70
CA THR A 76 13.44 -1.59 -18.66
C THR A 76 13.10 -2.66 -19.71
N GLU A 77 12.13 -3.54 -19.43
CA GLU A 77 11.67 -4.55 -20.39
C GLU A 77 10.79 -3.92 -21.47
N ILE A 78 9.91 -2.98 -21.10
CA ILE A 78 9.13 -2.18 -22.06
C ILE A 78 10.05 -1.49 -23.08
N LEU A 79 11.20 -0.97 -22.63
CA LEU A 79 12.14 -0.27 -23.52
C LEU A 79 12.79 -1.19 -24.57
N LYS A 80 12.80 -2.51 -24.33
CA LYS A 80 13.41 -3.53 -25.19
C LYS A 80 12.37 -4.40 -25.90
N ALA A 81 11.10 -4.24 -25.58
CA ALA A 81 10.01 -5.06 -26.09
C ALA A 81 9.83 -4.91 -27.60
N SER A 82 9.34 -5.98 -28.23
CA SER A 82 8.98 -5.99 -29.64
C SER A 82 7.83 -5.02 -29.92
N PRO A 83 7.63 -4.57 -31.18
CA PRO A 83 6.47 -3.76 -31.55
C PRO A 83 5.13 -4.42 -31.18
N ALA A 84 5.01 -5.74 -31.38
CA ALA A 84 3.82 -6.52 -31.06
C ALA A 84 3.56 -6.56 -29.55
N ALA A 85 4.58 -6.87 -28.74
CA ALA A 85 4.46 -6.83 -27.28
C ALA A 85 4.07 -5.44 -26.76
N LEU A 86 4.62 -4.36 -27.35
CA LEU A 86 4.23 -2.99 -26.99
C LEU A 86 2.77 -2.69 -27.35
N GLU A 87 2.29 -3.18 -28.49
CA GLU A 87 0.90 -3.02 -28.90
C GLU A 87 -0.05 -3.80 -28.00
N LEU A 88 0.28 -5.06 -27.68
CA LEU A 88 -0.45 -5.90 -26.74
C LEU A 88 -0.53 -5.23 -25.36
N ALA A 89 0.59 -4.76 -24.84
CA ALA A 89 0.66 -4.05 -23.56
C ALA A 89 -0.25 -2.81 -23.53
N ARG A 90 -0.35 -2.10 -24.65
CA ARG A 90 -1.27 -0.96 -24.76
C ARG A 90 -2.72 -1.44 -24.75
N LEU A 91 -3.03 -2.51 -25.47
CA LEU A 91 -4.39 -3.07 -25.49
C LEU A 91 -4.80 -3.60 -24.12
N LEU A 92 -3.91 -4.25 -23.38
CA LEU A 92 -4.11 -4.66 -21.99
C LEU A 92 -4.45 -3.46 -21.12
N PHE A 93 -3.66 -2.39 -21.21
CA PHE A 93 -3.94 -1.16 -20.47
C PHE A 93 -5.27 -0.52 -20.86
N ASP A 94 -5.57 -0.44 -22.16
CA ASP A 94 -6.77 0.22 -22.69
C ASP A 94 -8.05 -0.60 -22.36
N ASN A 95 -7.91 -1.93 -22.20
CA ASN A 95 -8.99 -2.88 -21.92
C ASN A 95 -8.95 -3.48 -20.51
N MET A 96 -8.36 -2.78 -19.53
CA MET A 96 -8.25 -3.26 -18.14
C MET A 96 -9.62 -3.60 -17.51
N HIS A 97 -10.67 -2.86 -17.88
CA HIS A 97 -12.07 -3.17 -17.54
C HIS A 97 -12.62 -4.52 -18.06
N LYS A 98 -11.98 -5.13 -19.05
CA LYS A 98 -12.39 -6.43 -19.63
C LYS A 98 -11.61 -7.59 -19.02
N ILE A 99 -10.29 -7.41 -18.88
CA ILE A 99 -9.36 -8.41 -18.35
C ILE A 99 -8.10 -7.75 -17.79
N ARG A 100 -7.66 -8.21 -16.62
CA ARG A 100 -6.38 -7.80 -16.04
C ARG A 100 -5.21 -8.55 -16.65
N ASN A 101 -4.00 -8.00 -16.50
CA ASN A 101 -2.80 -8.66 -17.04
C ASN A 101 -2.58 -10.05 -16.43
N GLU A 102 -2.92 -10.25 -15.15
CA GLU A 102 -2.66 -11.51 -14.44
C GLU A 102 -3.56 -12.62 -15.01
N GLU A 103 -4.83 -12.29 -15.24
CA GLU A 103 -5.82 -13.18 -15.84
C GLU A 103 -5.52 -13.45 -17.31
N TRP A 104 -5.04 -12.44 -18.03
CA TRP A 104 -4.51 -12.63 -19.38
C TRP A 104 -3.32 -13.61 -19.39
N GLY A 105 -2.41 -13.48 -18.41
CA GLY A 105 -1.29 -14.41 -18.23
C GLY A 105 -1.75 -15.85 -18.00
N TYR A 106 -2.79 -16.04 -17.18
CA TYR A 106 -3.39 -17.37 -16.98
C TYR A 106 -4.06 -17.88 -18.26
N TYR A 107 -4.83 -17.05 -18.96
CA TYR A 107 -5.47 -17.42 -20.22
C TYR A 107 -4.45 -17.92 -21.25
N ILE A 108 -3.35 -17.18 -21.43
CA ILE A 108 -2.29 -17.58 -22.37
C ILE A 108 -1.62 -18.88 -21.92
N ARG A 109 -1.31 -19.02 -20.63
CA ARG A 109 -0.70 -20.25 -20.10
C ARG A 109 -1.59 -21.47 -20.33
N ASP A 110 -2.90 -21.32 -20.15
CA ASP A 110 -3.86 -22.39 -20.39
C ASP A 110 -3.92 -22.75 -21.88
N VAL A 111 -3.94 -21.76 -22.78
CA VAL A 111 -3.87 -21.99 -24.24
C VAL A 111 -2.57 -22.70 -24.63
N GLU A 112 -1.42 -22.26 -24.11
CA GLU A 112 -0.12 -22.89 -24.37
C GLU A 112 -0.08 -24.34 -23.88
N ASN A 113 -0.56 -24.60 -22.67
CA ASN A 113 -0.59 -25.94 -22.07
C ASN A 113 -1.56 -26.89 -22.78
N ASP A 114 -2.77 -26.44 -23.08
CA ASP A 114 -3.81 -27.27 -23.69
C ASP A 114 -3.46 -27.67 -25.13
N ASN A 115 -2.65 -26.85 -25.81
CA ASN A 115 -2.25 -27.08 -27.20
C ASN A 115 -0.79 -27.56 -27.34
N ASP A 116 -0.02 -27.64 -26.24
CA ASP A 116 1.42 -27.96 -26.22
C ASP A 116 2.23 -27.09 -27.19
N ILE A 117 1.98 -25.77 -27.14
CA ILE A 117 2.64 -24.76 -27.98
C ILE A 117 3.28 -23.67 -27.11
N THR A 118 4.16 -22.88 -27.72
CA THR A 118 4.64 -21.61 -27.15
C THR A 118 4.26 -20.49 -28.10
N LEU A 119 3.53 -19.52 -27.60
CA LEU A 119 3.04 -18.39 -28.39
C LEU A 119 4.10 -17.28 -28.40
N ASP A 120 4.40 -16.76 -29.57
CA ASP A 120 5.24 -15.56 -29.68
C ASP A 120 4.44 -14.27 -29.42
N ASP A 121 5.10 -13.11 -29.52
CA ASP A 121 4.46 -11.82 -29.24
C ASP A 121 3.35 -11.46 -30.26
N GLU A 122 3.50 -11.90 -31.52
CA GLU A 122 2.51 -11.63 -32.58
C GLU A 122 1.28 -12.52 -32.36
N ASP A 123 1.49 -13.82 -32.06
CA ASP A 123 0.40 -14.75 -31.75
C ASP A 123 -0.42 -14.26 -30.55
N LYS A 124 0.26 -13.82 -29.48
CA LYS A 124 -0.39 -13.26 -28.27
C LYS A 124 -1.20 -12.00 -28.59
N LEU A 125 -0.65 -11.11 -29.42
CA LEU A 125 -1.34 -9.90 -29.87
C LEU A 125 -2.61 -10.24 -30.65
N ASP A 126 -2.53 -11.17 -31.60
CA ASP A 126 -3.65 -11.58 -32.43
C ASP A 126 -4.77 -12.24 -31.62
N ILE A 127 -4.40 -13.11 -30.66
CA ILE A 127 -5.35 -13.69 -29.72
C ILE A 127 -6.05 -12.60 -28.90
N PHE A 128 -5.30 -11.65 -28.34
CA PHE A 128 -5.90 -10.59 -27.53
C PHE A 128 -6.88 -9.73 -28.32
N LYS A 129 -6.52 -9.37 -29.56
CA LYS A 129 -7.41 -8.61 -30.46
C LYS A 129 -8.71 -9.35 -30.71
N THR A 130 -8.59 -10.61 -31.12
CA THR A 130 -9.71 -11.46 -31.52
C THR A 130 -10.64 -11.79 -30.36
N VAL A 131 -10.08 -12.04 -29.17
CA VAL A 131 -10.85 -12.55 -28.03
C VAL A 131 -11.31 -11.43 -27.10
N PHE A 132 -10.53 -10.37 -26.89
CA PHE A 132 -10.83 -9.36 -25.87
C PHE A 132 -11.05 -7.95 -26.43
N ALA A 133 -10.21 -7.50 -27.36
CA ALA A 133 -10.30 -6.12 -27.84
C ALA A 133 -11.55 -5.90 -28.71
N GLU A 134 -11.82 -6.83 -29.63
CA GLU A 134 -12.91 -6.74 -30.62
C GLU A 134 -14.23 -7.35 -30.14
N VAL A 135 -14.23 -8.01 -28.98
CA VAL A 135 -15.40 -8.67 -28.40
C VAL A 135 -15.83 -7.95 -27.14
N ASP A 136 -17.12 -7.60 -27.07
CA ASP A 136 -17.73 -7.01 -25.89
C ASP A 136 -18.37 -8.08 -24.99
N GLY A 137 -18.58 -7.75 -23.72
CA GLY A 137 -19.20 -8.65 -22.74
C GLY A 137 -18.22 -9.43 -21.88
N HIS A 138 -16.92 -9.34 -22.16
CA HIS A 138 -15.90 -9.77 -21.21
C HIS A 138 -15.93 -8.86 -19.99
N GLN A 139 -16.07 -9.49 -18.83
CA GLN A 139 -15.89 -8.86 -17.54
C GLN A 139 -15.02 -9.78 -16.71
N SER A 140 -13.98 -9.18 -16.16
CA SER A 140 -13.09 -9.77 -15.18
C SER A 140 -13.58 -9.33 -13.80
N ASP A 141 -13.37 -10.17 -12.79
CA ASP A 141 -13.51 -9.74 -11.37
C ASP A 141 -12.37 -8.76 -10.98
N GLY A 142 -11.47 -8.49 -11.92
CA GLY A 142 -10.34 -7.63 -11.78
C GLY A 142 -10.65 -6.14 -11.78
N TYR A 143 -9.85 -5.43 -11.00
CA TYR A 143 -9.99 -4.01 -10.78
C TYR A 143 -9.42 -3.19 -11.95
N ASP A 144 -10.21 -2.27 -12.52
CA ASP A 144 -9.69 -1.25 -13.44
C ASP A 144 -9.21 -0.05 -12.66
N TYR A 145 -7.90 0.09 -12.51
CA TYR A 145 -7.28 1.20 -11.77
C TYR A 145 -7.43 2.56 -12.44
N ARG A 146 -8.00 2.64 -13.65
CA ARG A 146 -8.14 3.90 -14.38
C ARG A 146 -9.45 4.58 -14.01
N LEU A 147 -9.35 5.84 -13.61
CA LEU A 147 -10.54 6.68 -13.43
C LEU A 147 -11.02 7.12 -14.81
N ALA A 148 -12.21 6.64 -15.22
CA ALA A 148 -12.83 7.12 -16.44
C ALA A 148 -12.98 8.65 -16.39
N LYS A 149 -12.75 9.35 -17.52
CA LYS A 149 -13.24 10.73 -17.68
C LYS A 149 -14.76 10.67 -17.52
N SER A 150 -15.25 11.08 -16.35
CA SER A 150 -16.64 10.95 -15.94
C SER A 150 -17.60 11.41 -17.04
N ASN A 151 -18.28 10.48 -17.71
CA ASN A 151 -19.72 10.61 -17.81
C ASN A 151 -20.24 10.04 -16.49
N LYS A 152 -20.81 10.92 -15.66
CA LYS A 152 -21.40 10.56 -14.37
C LYS A 152 -22.32 9.35 -14.56
N THR A 153 -21.88 8.19 -14.09
CA THR A 153 -22.78 7.14 -13.66
C THR A 153 -22.55 7.03 -12.17
N SER A 154 -23.59 7.42 -11.43
CA SER A 154 -23.62 7.49 -9.98
C SER A 154 -23.21 6.15 -9.38
N ILE A 155 -21.95 6.04 -8.95
CA ILE A 155 -21.64 5.18 -7.82
C ILE A 155 -22.33 5.85 -6.63
N ASN A 156 -23.19 5.05 -6.02
CA ASN A 156 -24.01 5.42 -4.89
C ASN A 156 -23.09 6.02 -3.82
N ASN A 157 -23.18 7.33 -3.61
CA ASN A 157 -22.69 7.98 -2.42
C ASN A 157 -23.43 7.36 -1.22
N GLN A 158 -22.95 6.24 -0.70
CA GLN A 158 -22.99 6.08 0.74
C GLN A 158 -22.10 7.20 1.27
N LYS A 159 -22.76 8.31 1.61
CA LYS A 159 -22.23 9.26 2.58
C LYS A 159 -21.76 8.42 3.76
N ILE A 160 -20.45 8.17 3.85
CA ILE A 160 -19.80 8.03 5.14
C ILE A 160 -20.13 9.35 5.81
N LYS A 161 -21.09 9.30 6.73
CA LYS A 161 -21.31 10.40 7.65
C LYS A 161 -19.97 10.58 8.35
N THR A 162 -19.34 11.72 8.12
CA THR A 162 -18.41 12.33 9.06
C THR A 162 -19.04 12.22 10.44
N MET A 163 -18.60 11.24 11.23
CA MET A 163 -18.71 11.30 12.67
C MET A 163 -17.38 11.87 13.14
N GLU A 164 -17.33 13.19 13.25
CA GLU A 164 -16.46 13.83 14.23
C GLU A 164 -16.79 13.22 15.60
N ASN A 165 -16.05 12.21 16.01
CA ASN A 165 -15.93 11.89 17.43
C ASN A 165 -14.54 12.32 17.85
N LYS A 166 -14.40 13.64 18.10
CA LYS A 166 -13.36 14.11 19.02
C LYS A 166 -13.68 13.44 20.35
N SER A 167 -12.84 12.51 20.78
CA SER A 167 -12.84 12.05 22.16
C SER A 167 -12.74 13.28 23.05
N LYS A 168 -13.65 13.43 24.02
CA LYS A 168 -13.64 14.60 24.92
C LYS A 168 -12.56 14.47 26.00
N ILE A 169 -11.83 13.36 26.02
CA ILE A 169 -10.87 13.01 27.06
C ILE A 169 -9.49 13.39 26.57
N GLN A 170 -8.84 14.30 27.30
CA GLN A 170 -7.50 14.79 26.99
C GLN A 170 -6.56 14.44 28.13
N ILE A 171 -5.34 14.04 27.79
CA ILE A 171 -4.24 14.00 28.75
C ILE A 171 -3.72 15.44 28.90
N THR A 172 -3.73 15.92 30.14
CA THR A 172 -3.37 17.30 30.48
C THR A 172 -2.13 17.40 31.37
N SER A 173 -1.61 16.28 31.86
CA SER A 173 -0.43 16.22 32.72
C SER A 173 0.36 14.94 32.51
N LEU A 174 1.70 15.06 32.61
CA LEU A 174 2.64 13.95 32.69
C LEU A 174 3.40 14.03 34.03
N PRO A 175 3.86 12.90 34.61
CA PRO A 175 3.65 11.52 34.15
C PRO A 175 2.16 11.13 34.23
N LEU A 176 1.76 10.15 33.43
CA LEU A 176 0.40 9.61 33.52
C LEU A 176 0.18 9.05 34.93
N THR A 177 -1.03 9.20 35.46
CA THR A 177 -1.39 8.66 36.78
C THR A 177 -2.74 7.97 36.76
N GLY A 178 -2.95 7.06 37.71
CA GLY A 178 -4.24 6.42 37.92
C GLY A 178 -4.70 5.59 36.73
N LYS A 179 -5.93 5.83 36.28
CA LYS A 179 -6.59 4.99 35.27
C LYS A 179 -5.91 5.09 33.89
N ASP A 180 -5.48 6.29 33.50
CA ASP A 180 -4.83 6.50 32.22
C ASP A 180 -3.45 5.84 32.18
N HIS A 181 -2.68 5.90 33.27
CA HIS A 181 -1.41 5.18 33.36
C HIS A 181 -1.58 3.67 33.17
N ALA A 182 -2.51 3.05 33.91
CA ALA A 182 -2.76 1.62 33.80
C ALA A 182 -3.19 1.19 32.39
N GLU A 183 -3.99 2.02 31.71
CA GLU A 183 -4.45 1.73 30.35
C GLU A 183 -3.33 1.84 29.31
N PHE A 184 -2.51 2.89 29.40
CA PHE A 184 -1.38 3.07 28.49
C PHE A 184 -0.32 1.99 28.67
N ILE A 185 -0.08 1.52 29.90
CA ILE A 185 0.82 0.40 30.16
C ILE A 185 0.28 -0.89 29.53
N ASN A 186 -1.02 -1.17 29.65
CA ASN A 186 -1.62 -2.36 29.05
C ASN A 186 -1.48 -2.34 27.53
N VAL A 187 -1.79 -1.21 26.89
CA VAL A 187 -1.65 -1.04 25.44
C VAL A 187 -0.18 -1.17 25.02
N ALA A 188 0.74 -0.51 25.73
CA ALA A 188 2.17 -0.61 25.42
C ALA A 188 2.67 -2.06 25.46
N ASN A 189 2.27 -2.84 26.46
CA ASN A 189 2.63 -4.25 26.56
C ASN A 189 2.01 -5.11 25.44
N GLU A 190 0.75 -4.86 25.09
CA GLU A 190 0.06 -5.62 24.03
C GLU A 190 0.71 -5.37 22.67
N VAL A 191 0.94 -4.11 22.30
CA VAL A 191 1.56 -3.80 21.01
C VAL A 191 3.04 -4.24 20.99
N PHE A 192 3.74 -4.17 22.13
CA PHE A 192 5.09 -4.73 22.26
C PHE A 192 5.13 -6.22 21.92
N GLU A 193 4.25 -7.04 22.49
CA GLU A 193 4.21 -8.48 22.20
C GLU A 193 3.85 -8.76 20.73
N ASN A 194 2.90 -8.02 20.17
CA ASN A 194 2.54 -8.13 18.76
C ASN A 194 3.71 -7.78 17.83
N ALA A 195 4.45 -6.72 18.14
CA ALA A 195 5.62 -6.30 17.39
C ALA A 195 6.77 -7.31 17.52
N LEU A 196 7.03 -7.81 18.74
CA LEU A 196 8.05 -8.83 19.00
C LEU A 196 7.75 -10.13 18.23
N GLN A 197 6.47 -10.53 18.15
CA GLN A 197 6.07 -11.69 17.36
C GLN A 197 6.32 -11.49 15.86
N ARG A 198 6.01 -10.30 15.32
CA ARG A 198 6.17 -10.00 13.88
C ARG A 198 7.63 -9.98 13.44
N ILE A 199 8.55 -9.61 14.31
CA ILE A 199 9.99 -9.59 13.97
C ILE A 199 10.64 -10.98 14.06
N GLU A 200 9.93 -12.00 14.57
CA GLU A 200 10.39 -13.39 14.67
C GLU A 200 11.80 -13.54 15.25
N HIS A 201 12.12 -12.74 16.28
CA HIS A 201 13.47 -12.71 16.86
C HIS A 201 13.87 -14.06 17.48
N GLU A 202 15.14 -14.46 17.34
CA GLU A 202 15.64 -15.78 17.78
C GLU A 202 15.58 -15.97 19.31
N HIS A 203 15.70 -14.88 20.08
CA HIS A 203 15.72 -14.89 21.54
C HIS A 203 14.71 -13.90 22.16
N PRO A 204 13.39 -14.11 21.96
CA PRO A 204 12.37 -13.13 22.36
C PRO A 204 12.35 -12.89 23.88
N GLU A 205 12.74 -13.88 24.68
CA GLU A 205 12.84 -13.76 26.14
C GLU A 205 13.92 -12.77 26.60
N SER A 206 15.00 -12.60 25.83
CA SER A 206 16.03 -11.60 26.12
C SER A 206 15.49 -10.19 25.88
N VAL A 207 14.73 -10.00 24.80
CA VAL A 207 14.06 -8.73 24.48
C VAL A 207 13.01 -8.38 25.52
N ARG A 208 12.20 -9.36 25.99
CA ARG A 208 11.20 -9.16 27.06
C ARG A 208 11.81 -8.66 28.36
N LYS A 209 13.04 -9.09 28.71
CA LYS A 209 13.73 -8.64 29.92
C LYS A 209 14.13 -7.16 29.86
N LEU A 210 14.41 -6.66 28.66
CA LEU A 210 14.80 -5.27 28.44
C LEU A 210 13.60 -4.32 28.29
N TRP A 211 12.40 -4.86 28.10
CA TRP A 211 11.18 -4.07 27.97
C TRP A 211 10.77 -3.41 29.29
N ASN A 212 10.61 -2.09 29.25
CA ASN A 212 10.08 -1.29 30.35
C ASN A 212 8.98 -0.34 29.81
N PRO A 213 7.70 -0.65 30.06
CA PRO A 213 6.60 0.15 29.50
C PRO A 213 6.55 1.56 30.12
N ASP A 214 6.90 1.75 31.39
CA ASP A 214 6.92 3.08 32.01
C ASP A 214 7.94 4.01 31.32
N GLN A 215 9.16 3.50 31.13
CA GLN A 215 10.20 4.24 30.42
C GLN A 215 9.79 4.53 28.98
N TYR A 216 9.17 3.56 28.31
CA TYR A 216 8.69 3.74 26.94
C TYR A 216 7.62 4.85 26.83
N LEU A 217 6.68 4.91 27.78
CA LEU A 217 5.67 5.98 27.80
C LEU A 217 6.30 7.37 27.97
N GLU A 218 7.36 7.50 28.78
CA GLU A 218 8.10 8.76 28.96
C GLU A 218 8.89 9.17 27.70
N GLU A 219 9.38 8.20 26.92
CA GLU A 219 10.09 8.45 25.67
C GLU A 219 9.13 8.97 24.58
N VAL A 220 7.91 8.42 24.52
CA VAL A 220 6.90 8.73 23.49
C VAL A 220 6.09 9.99 23.84
N LEU A 221 5.60 10.12 25.08
CA LEU A 221 4.76 11.24 25.49
C LEU A 221 5.58 12.35 26.13
N LYS A 222 5.61 13.52 25.49
CA LYS A 222 6.40 14.67 25.95
C LYS A 222 5.52 15.83 26.45
N PRO A 223 5.98 16.63 27.43
CA PRO A 223 5.20 17.73 27.98
C PRO A 223 4.76 18.80 26.96
N ASP A 224 5.51 18.98 25.87
CA ASP A 224 5.19 19.92 24.78
C ASP A 224 4.03 19.45 23.88
N MET A 225 3.60 18.20 24.02
CA MET A 225 2.44 17.65 23.32
C MET A 225 1.11 17.93 24.03
N LEU A 226 1.14 18.44 25.28
CA LEU A 226 -0.06 18.62 26.11
C LEU A 226 -0.77 19.96 25.83
N PRO A 227 -2.13 20.01 25.91
CA PRO A 227 -3.03 18.88 26.12
C PRO A 227 -3.20 18.05 24.85
N ILE A 228 -3.05 16.74 24.98
CA ILE A 228 -3.15 15.79 23.86
C ILE A 228 -4.46 15.01 23.98
N ASP A 229 -5.10 14.72 22.85
CA ASP A 229 -6.22 13.80 22.83
C ASP A 229 -5.75 12.42 23.32
N ARG A 230 -6.53 11.80 24.22
CA ARG A 230 -6.13 10.60 24.93
C ARG A 230 -6.05 9.38 24.02
N ASP A 231 -6.90 9.31 23.00
CA ASP A 231 -6.89 8.22 22.02
C ASP A 231 -5.78 8.45 20.99
N TYR A 232 -5.51 9.71 20.63
CA TYR A 232 -4.32 10.06 19.83
C TYR A 232 -3.02 9.72 20.58
N ALA A 233 -2.93 9.99 21.88
CA ALA A 233 -1.77 9.63 22.70
C ALA A 233 -1.54 8.11 22.74
N LEU A 234 -2.61 7.30 22.81
CA LEU A 234 -2.52 5.84 22.69
C LEU A 234 -2.03 5.39 21.29
N SER A 235 -2.46 6.05 20.21
CA SER A 235 -1.97 5.72 18.86
C SER A 235 -0.47 5.96 18.69
N LEU A 236 0.11 6.93 19.40
CA LEU A 236 1.56 7.17 19.38
C LEU A 236 2.31 5.99 20.02
N ILE A 237 1.76 5.40 21.09
CA ILE A 237 2.30 4.19 21.71
C ILE A 237 2.33 3.04 20.70
N GLU A 238 1.28 2.86 19.90
CA GLU A 238 1.25 1.79 18.89
C GLU A 238 2.22 2.07 17.72
N ALA A 239 2.22 3.30 17.18
CA ALA A 239 2.99 3.65 16.00
C ALA A 239 4.52 3.55 16.21
N PHE A 240 5.00 3.87 17.42
CA PHE A 240 6.44 3.93 17.69
C PHE A 240 7.02 2.68 18.34
N VAL A 241 6.19 1.71 18.78
CA VAL A 241 6.71 0.57 19.57
C VAL A 241 7.58 -0.34 18.72
N VAL A 242 7.32 -0.45 17.42
CA VAL A 242 8.10 -1.31 16.51
C VAL A 242 9.56 -0.87 16.47
N HIS A 243 9.82 0.44 16.42
CA HIS A 243 11.19 0.96 16.48
C HIS A 243 11.86 0.60 17.81
N LYS A 244 11.14 0.75 18.93
CA LYS A 244 11.66 0.38 20.25
C LYS A 244 11.96 -1.11 20.35
N VAL A 245 11.11 -1.97 19.80
CA VAL A 245 11.31 -3.42 19.78
C VAL A 245 12.54 -3.80 18.96
N ILE A 246 12.78 -3.13 17.82
CA ILE A 246 13.98 -3.33 17.01
C ILE A 246 15.24 -2.91 17.78
N ASP A 247 15.20 -1.76 18.47
CA ASP A 247 16.32 -1.29 19.29
C ASP A 247 16.63 -2.28 20.42
N LEU A 248 15.59 -2.78 21.11
CA LEU A 248 15.74 -3.78 22.18
C LEU A 248 16.22 -5.14 21.65
N ALA A 249 15.78 -5.56 20.47
CA ALA A 249 16.27 -6.78 19.82
C ALA A 249 17.76 -6.67 19.49
N THR A 250 18.19 -5.52 18.95
CA THR A 250 19.60 -5.25 18.67
C THR A 250 20.44 -5.28 19.95
N LEU A 251 19.96 -4.66 21.04
CA LEU A 251 20.64 -4.69 22.33
C LEU A 251 20.70 -6.11 22.93
N ALA A 252 19.63 -6.89 22.78
CA ALA A 252 19.59 -8.27 23.26
C ALA A 252 20.61 -9.15 22.51
N ASP A 253 20.80 -8.95 21.21
CA ASP A 253 21.81 -9.65 20.43
C ASP A 253 23.24 -9.33 20.92
N ASP A 254 23.51 -8.06 21.22
CA ASP A 254 24.81 -7.62 21.74
C ASP A 254 25.09 -8.24 23.13
N GLU A 255 24.10 -8.30 24.03
CA GLU A 255 24.25 -8.93 25.36
C GLU A 255 24.44 -10.46 25.28
N VAL A 256 23.86 -11.12 24.28
CA VAL A 256 24.03 -12.58 24.06
C VAL A 256 25.40 -12.89 23.47
N LEU A 257 25.98 -11.99 22.67
CA LEU A 257 27.32 -12.15 22.10
C LEU A 257 28.45 -11.87 23.10
N GLU A 258 28.18 -11.12 24.17
CA GLU A 258 29.14 -10.80 25.24
C GLU A 258 29.10 -11.76 26.45
N ALA A 259 28.12 -12.67 26.52
CA ALA A 259 27.92 -13.66 27.61
C ALA A 259 28.59 -15.02 27.35
#